data_AF-A0AAD9ZW63-F1
#
_entry.id   AF-A0AAD9ZW63-F1
#
_cell.length_a   1.000
_cell.length_b   1.000
_cell.length_c   1.000
_cell.angle_alpha   90.00
_cell.angle_beta   90.00
_cell.angle_gamma   90.00
#
_symmetry.space_group_name_H-M   'P 1'
#
loop_
_entity.id
_entity.type
_entity.pdbx_description
1 polymer ?
#
loop_
_entity_poly.entity_id
_entity_poly.type
_entity_poly.pdbx_seq_one_letter_code
_entity_poly.pdbx_strand_id
1 'polypeptide(L)'
;MLWIMRFSGFFSAAMVMIVLSPSLQSFPPAEAIRSSHLDNYLRLPSQVSPVDSLTRLSFRKASVFRNADECGSTAYTITGETSVCDPSLVHVAITLDFEYLRGSIAAVHSILQHSMCPENIFFHFLVSDTDMETLVRSTFPQLKFKVYYFDPNIVRSRISTSVRQALEQPLNYARNYLPDLLEPCVRRVIYLDSDLVVVDDIAKLWTTSLGSRTIGAPEYCHAKLLEIFHGGVLE
;
A
#
# COMPACT_ATOMS: atom_id res chain seq x y z
N MET A 1 58.14 19.04 -21.29
CA MET A 1 57.01 19.80 -20.70
C MET A 1 55.75 19.63 -21.55
N LEU A 2 55.16 18.43 -21.61
CA LEU A 2 53.92 18.21 -22.38
C LEU A 2 52.90 17.30 -21.67
N TRP A 3 53.19 16.87 -20.43
CA TRP A 3 52.31 15.98 -19.67
C TRP A 3 51.38 16.71 -18.69
N ILE A 4 51.71 17.95 -18.31
CA ILE A 4 50.94 18.76 -17.35
C ILE A 4 49.70 19.40 -18.00
N MET A 5 49.70 19.63 -19.32
CA MET A 5 48.55 20.26 -20.01
C MET A 5 47.42 19.29 -20.38
N ARG A 6 47.68 17.97 -20.41
CA ARG A 6 46.61 16.98 -20.68
C ARG A 6 45.77 16.64 -19.44
N PHE A 7 46.32 16.85 -18.25
CA PHE A 7 45.61 16.60 -17.00
C PHE A 7 44.63 17.73 -16.64
N SER A 8 44.90 19.00 -17.00
CA SER A 8 43.99 20.10 -16.65
C SER A 8 42.69 20.12 -17.48
N GLY A 9 42.74 19.63 -18.73
CA GLY A 9 41.56 19.56 -19.60
C GLY A 9 40.52 18.52 -19.13
N PHE A 10 40.98 17.38 -18.60
CA PHE A 10 40.08 16.34 -18.08
C PHE A 10 39.39 16.76 -16.77
N PHE A 11 40.11 17.40 -15.85
CA PHE A 11 39.52 17.92 -14.62
C PHE A 11 38.54 19.07 -14.90
N SER A 12 38.81 19.91 -15.88
CA SER A 12 37.90 20.98 -16.30
C SER A 12 36.63 20.41 -16.94
N ALA A 13 36.74 19.40 -17.82
CA ALA A 13 35.58 18.75 -18.41
C ALA A 13 34.73 17.99 -17.38
N ALA A 14 35.36 17.30 -16.41
CA ALA A 14 34.65 16.60 -15.35
C ALA A 14 33.90 17.56 -14.40
N MET A 15 34.51 18.68 -14.03
CA MET A 15 33.84 19.71 -13.21
C MET A 15 32.68 20.39 -13.97
N VAL A 16 32.83 20.62 -15.28
CA VAL A 16 31.75 21.18 -16.12
C VAL A 16 30.58 20.19 -16.25
N MET A 17 30.83 18.88 -16.34
CA MET A 17 29.77 17.86 -16.34
C MET A 17 29.03 17.77 -15.00
N ILE A 18 29.70 18.02 -13.88
CA ILE A 18 29.08 18.05 -12.54
C ILE A 18 28.21 19.31 -12.37
N VAL A 19 28.66 20.47 -12.87
CA VAL A 19 27.91 21.74 -12.79
C VAL A 19 26.73 21.79 -13.77
N LEU A 20 26.84 21.16 -14.94
CA LEU A 20 25.79 21.14 -15.97
C LEU A 20 24.80 19.97 -15.84
N SER A 21 24.99 19.06 -14.88
CA SER A 21 24.11 17.91 -14.63
C SER A 21 23.56 17.94 -13.20
N PRO A 22 22.48 18.70 -12.92
CA PRO A 22 21.89 18.80 -11.57
C PRO A 22 21.38 17.46 -11.01
N SER A 23 21.27 16.44 -11.87
CA SER A 23 20.79 15.10 -11.57
C SER A 23 21.77 14.22 -10.77
N LEU A 24 23.02 14.65 -10.57
CA LEU A 24 24.03 13.86 -9.82
C LEU A 24 24.28 14.33 -8.38
N GLN A 25 23.59 15.38 -7.89
CA GLN A 25 23.85 15.95 -6.56
C GLN A 25 22.62 16.08 -5.65
N SER A 26 21.49 15.47 -6.00
CA SER A 26 20.34 15.43 -5.10
C SER A 26 19.59 14.11 -5.22
N PHE A 27 19.79 13.23 -4.23
CA PHE A 27 18.71 12.35 -3.83
C PHE A 27 17.86 13.14 -2.84
N PRO A 28 16.73 13.74 -3.24
CA PRO A 28 15.75 14.17 -2.24
C PRO A 28 15.32 12.93 -1.43
N PRO A 29 14.88 13.09 -0.17
CA PRO A 29 14.12 12.03 0.48
C PRO A 29 12.97 11.64 -0.45
N ALA A 30 12.55 10.38 -0.44
CA ALA A 30 11.52 9.84 -1.32
C ALA A 30 10.22 10.68 -1.27
N GLU A 31 10.17 11.72 -2.10
CA GLU A 31 8.96 12.38 -2.55
C GLU A 31 8.39 11.45 -3.60
N ALA A 32 7.26 10.82 -3.27
CA ALA A 32 6.44 10.16 -4.27
C ALA A 32 6.27 11.15 -5.43
N ILE A 33 6.61 10.72 -6.65
CA ILE A 33 6.48 11.54 -7.85
C ILE A 33 4.98 11.85 -8.01
N ARG A 34 4.56 12.98 -7.45
CA ARG A 34 3.26 13.58 -7.70
C ARG A 34 3.30 14.03 -9.15
N SER A 35 2.37 13.54 -9.96
CA SER A 35 2.18 14.04 -11.32
C SER A 35 1.71 15.50 -11.24
N SER A 36 2.66 16.43 -11.17
CA SER A 36 2.41 17.88 -11.12
C SER A 36 1.79 18.40 -12.43
N HIS A 37 1.76 17.59 -13.48
CA HIS A 37 1.20 17.97 -14.77
C HIS A 37 -0.34 17.86 -14.85
N LEU A 38 -1.00 17.35 -13.79
CA LEU A 38 -2.46 17.32 -13.68
C LEU A 38 -3.04 18.35 -12.68
N ASP A 39 -2.21 19.00 -11.86
CA ASP A 39 -2.67 19.92 -10.81
C ASP A 39 -3.29 21.21 -11.36
N ASN A 40 -2.90 21.66 -12.57
CA ASN A 40 -3.48 22.88 -13.17
C ASN A 40 -4.93 22.70 -13.66
N TYR A 41 -5.44 21.46 -13.76
CA TYR A 41 -6.85 21.19 -14.09
C TYR A 41 -7.71 20.81 -12.88
N LEU A 42 -7.13 20.75 -11.67
CA LEU A 42 -7.82 20.31 -10.45
C LEU A 42 -7.94 21.40 -9.36
N ARG A 43 -7.81 22.68 -9.72
CA ARG A 43 -8.46 23.74 -8.94
C ARG A 43 -9.97 23.66 -9.15
N LEU A 44 -10.59 22.61 -8.61
CA LEU A 44 -12.04 22.58 -8.48
C LEU A 44 -12.46 23.29 -7.19
N PRO A 45 -13.53 24.11 -7.25
CA PRO A 45 -14.20 24.55 -6.04
C PRO A 45 -14.75 23.32 -5.30
N SER A 46 -14.78 23.41 -3.98
CA SER A 46 -15.03 22.37 -2.98
C SER A 46 -16.40 21.66 -3.04
N GLN A 47 -16.87 21.23 -4.21
CA GLN A 47 -18.17 20.56 -4.41
C GLN A 47 -18.15 19.61 -5.62
N VAL A 48 -17.36 18.53 -5.57
CA VAL A 48 -17.57 17.40 -6.50
C VAL A 48 -18.03 16.18 -5.74
N SER A 49 -19.18 15.68 -6.16
CA SER A 49 -19.81 14.48 -5.64
C SER A 49 -18.91 13.25 -5.88
N PRO A 50 -18.80 12.31 -4.93
CA PRO A 50 -17.99 11.08 -5.07
C PRO A 50 -18.25 10.30 -6.38
N VAL A 51 -19.50 10.36 -6.86
CA VAL A 51 -19.99 9.72 -8.09
C VAL A 51 -19.23 10.16 -9.35
N ASP A 52 -18.79 11.42 -9.44
CA ASP A 52 -18.08 11.94 -10.65
C ASP A 52 -16.57 11.63 -10.62
N SER A 53 -16.04 11.15 -9.49
CA SER A 53 -14.66 10.66 -9.39
C SER A 53 -14.54 9.19 -9.83
N LEU A 54 -15.57 8.38 -9.57
CA LEU A 54 -15.68 6.99 -10.06
C LEU A 54 -15.76 6.90 -11.59
N THR A 55 -16.44 7.85 -12.23
CA THR A 55 -16.54 7.91 -13.70
C THR A 55 -15.20 8.25 -14.36
N ARG A 56 -14.28 8.89 -13.64
CA ARG A 56 -12.97 9.32 -14.16
C ARG A 56 -11.85 8.30 -13.94
N LEU A 57 -12.01 7.38 -12.98
CA LEU A 57 -11.05 6.31 -12.69
C LEU A 57 -11.58 4.96 -13.19
N SER A 58 -11.20 4.60 -14.41
CA SER A 58 -11.47 3.28 -14.98
C SER A 58 -10.21 2.42 -14.94
N PHE A 59 -10.32 1.22 -14.37
CA PHE A 59 -9.25 0.24 -14.33
C PHE A 59 -9.50 -0.88 -15.32
N ARG A 60 -8.43 -1.36 -15.97
CA ARG A 60 -8.52 -2.54 -16.81
C ARG A 60 -8.84 -3.75 -15.94
N LYS A 61 -9.89 -4.48 -16.30
CA LYS A 61 -10.20 -5.79 -15.72
C LYS A 61 -8.97 -6.71 -15.78
N ALA A 62 -8.59 -7.25 -14.63
CA ALA A 62 -7.46 -8.14 -14.48
C ALA A 62 -7.72 -9.50 -15.13
N SER A 63 -6.64 -10.16 -15.54
CA SER A 63 -6.69 -11.58 -15.92
C SER A 63 -7.02 -12.46 -14.72
N VAL A 64 -7.40 -13.69 -15.01
CA VAL A 64 -7.61 -14.71 -13.98
C VAL A 64 -6.25 -15.12 -13.40
N PHE A 65 -6.14 -15.13 -12.07
CA PHE A 65 -4.99 -15.67 -11.34
C PHE A 65 -5.38 -17.06 -10.83
N ARG A 66 -4.51 -18.05 -11.06
CA ARG A 66 -4.74 -19.45 -10.67
C ARG A 66 -3.68 -19.92 -9.71
N ASN A 67 -4.07 -20.79 -8.80
CA ASN A 67 -3.15 -21.55 -7.98
C ASN A 67 -2.24 -22.44 -8.83
N ALA A 68 -0.98 -22.58 -8.39
CA ALA A 68 -0.09 -23.63 -8.86
C ALA A 68 -0.56 -25.03 -8.43
N ASP A 69 -0.04 -26.08 -9.06
CA ASP A 69 -0.46 -27.47 -8.80
C ASP A 69 -0.13 -27.93 -7.37
N GLU A 70 0.88 -27.33 -6.74
CA GLU A 70 1.32 -27.63 -5.38
C GLU A 70 0.48 -26.92 -4.31
N CYS A 71 -0.41 -26.01 -4.71
CA CYS A 71 -1.34 -25.39 -3.78
C CYS A 71 -2.30 -26.46 -3.27
N GLY A 72 -2.20 -26.77 -1.97
CA GLY A 72 -3.04 -27.78 -1.32
C GLY A 72 -4.49 -27.60 -1.73
N SER A 73 -5.08 -28.66 -2.28
CA SER A 73 -6.45 -28.62 -2.78
C SER A 73 -7.40 -28.42 -1.60
N THR A 74 -7.95 -27.20 -1.48
CA THR A 74 -9.05 -26.90 -0.56
C THR A 74 -10.30 -27.62 -1.06
N ALA A 75 -10.42 -28.90 -0.70
CA ALA A 75 -11.58 -29.75 -0.95
C ALA A 75 -12.75 -29.41 0.00
N TYR A 76 -13.13 -28.13 0.09
CA TYR A 76 -14.34 -27.68 0.76
C TYR A 76 -15.14 -26.77 -0.16
N THR A 77 -15.59 -27.34 -1.29
CA THR A 77 -16.58 -26.71 -2.15
C THR A 77 -17.85 -27.56 -2.14
N ILE A 78 -18.83 -27.21 -1.29
CA ILE A 78 -20.23 -27.57 -1.57
C ILE A 78 -21.21 -26.40 -1.36
N THR A 79 -20.86 -25.30 -0.69
CA THR A 79 -21.81 -24.18 -0.51
C THR A 79 -21.18 -22.83 -0.83
N GLY A 80 -21.14 -22.47 -2.12
CA GLY A 80 -21.31 -21.12 -2.70
C GLY A 80 -20.54 -19.88 -2.18
N GLU A 81 -19.91 -19.91 -1.03
CA GLU A 81 -19.26 -18.79 -0.35
C GLU A 81 -18.02 -19.35 0.36
N THR A 82 -16.83 -19.05 -0.16
CA THR A 82 -15.62 -19.20 0.65
C THR A 82 -15.74 -18.24 1.83
N SER A 83 -16.10 -18.77 2.99
CA SER A 83 -16.26 -17.97 4.20
C SER A 83 -14.95 -17.29 4.53
N VAL A 84 -15.00 -16.02 4.94
CA VAL A 84 -13.84 -15.28 5.48
C VAL A 84 -13.13 -16.07 6.58
N CYS A 85 -13.83 -17.00 7.26
CA CYS A 85 -13.29 -17.80 8.36
C CYS A 85 -12.54 -19.07 7.95
N ASP A 86 -12.24 -19.30 6.67
CA ASP A 86 -11.45 -20.46 6.24
C ASP A 86 -9.99 -20.34 6.76
N PRO A 87 -9.52 -21.28 7.60
CA PRO A 87 -8.19 -21.20 8.22
C PRO A 87 -7.03 -21.38 7.23
N SER A 88 -7.30 -21.82 6.00
CA SER A 88 -6.29 -21.97 4.95
C SER A 88 -5.98 -20.66 4.20
N LEU A 89 -6.78 -19.60 4.45
CA LEU A 89 -6.63 -18.32 3.76
C LEU A 89 -5.43 -17.52 4.28
N VAL A 90 -4.79 -16.81 3.36
CA VAL A 90 -3.84 -15.74 3.67
C VAL A 90 -4.62 -14.43 3.69
N HIS A 91 -4.79 -13.86 4.88
CA HIS A 91 -5.54 -12.62 5.08
C HIS A 91 -4.65 -11.40 4.87
N VAL A 92 -5.05 -10.52 3.95
CA VAL A 92 -4.37 -9.26 3.66
C VAL A 92 -5.33 -8.10 3.87
N ALA A 93 -4.96 -7.10 4.67
CA ALA A 93 -5.72 -5.88 4.87
C ALA A 93 -5.04 -4.70 4.18
N ILE A 94 -5.83 -3.85 3.53
CA ILE A 94 -5.37 -2.64 2.86
C ILE A 94 -6.45 -1.56 2.95
N THR A 95 -6.05 -0.31 3.11
CA THR A 95 -6.96 0.83 3.04
C THR A 95 -7.30 1.17 1.58
N LEU A 96 -8.50 1.67 1.36
CA LEU A 96 -8.98 2.02 0.03
C LEU A 96 -9.74 3.34 0.06
N ASP A 97 -9.20 4.32 -0.66
CA ASP A 97 -9.78 5.64 -0.89
C ASP A 97 -9.43 6.11 -2.31
N PHE A 98 -10.09 7.18 -2.77
CA PHE A 98 -9.90 7.71 -4.12
C PHE A 98 -8.51 8.30 -4.38
N GLU A 99 -7.87 8.87 -3.36
CA GLU A 99 -6.57 9.53 -3.50
C GLU A 99 -5.47 8.52 -3.79
N TYR A 100 -5.52 7.37 -3.11
CA TYR A 100 -4.53 6.29 -3.22
C TYR A 100 -4.99 5.09 -4.06
N LEU A 101 -6.16 5.17 -4.69
CA LEU A 101 -6.80 4.05 -5.38
C LEU A 101 -5.89 3.36 -6.41
N ARG A 102 -5.13 4.15 -7.17
CA ARG A 102 -4.18 3.61 -8.17
C ARG A 102 -3.10 2.73 -7.53
N GLY A 103 -2.61 3.17 -6.37
CA GLY A 103 -1.65 2.41 -5.57
C GLY A 103 -2.27 1.13 -5.05
N SER A 104 -3.45 1.20 -4.42
CA SER A 104 -4.13 0.01 -3.89
C SER A 104 -4.41 -1.03 -4.97
N ILE A 105 -4.84 -0.62 -6.17
CA ILE A 105 -5.05 -1.53 -7.31
C ILE A 105 -3.73 -2.16 -7.77
N ALA A 106 -2.64 -1.38 -7.84
CA ALA A 106 -1.31 -1.90 -8.17
C ALA A 106 -0.80 -2.90 -7.12
N ALA A 107 -0.98 -2.60 -5.83
CA ALA A 107 -0.62 -3.47 -4.72
C ALA A 107 -1.36 -4.81 -4.80
N VAL A 108 -2.69 -4.78 -4.92
CA VAL A 108 -3.53 -6.00 -5.09
C VAL A 108 -3.07 -6.81 -6.29
N HIS A 109 -2.88 -6.17 -7.45
CA HIS A 109 -2.41 -6.86 -8.65
C HIS A 109 -1.03 -7.50 -8.44
N SER A 110 -0.08 -6.78 -7.81
CA SER A 110 1.27 -7.28 -7.57
C SER A 110 1.29 -8.48 -6.63
N ILE A 111 0.44 -8.48 -5.59
CA ILE A 111 0.28 -9.61 -4.67
C ILE A 111 -0.22 -10.83 -5.44
N LEU A 112 -1.30 -10.69 -6.21
CA LEU A 112 -1.87 -11.80 -6.98
C LEU A 112 -0.89 -12.34 -8.03
N GLN A 113 -0.13 -11.45 -8.68
CA GLN A 113 0.83 -11.79 -9.73
C GLN A 113 2.04 -12.58 -9.22
N HIS A 114 2.50 -12.31 -8.00
CA HIS A 114 3.71 -12.92 -7.44
C HIS A 114 3.44 -14.01 -6.40
N SER A 115 2.17 -14.31 -6.11
CA SER A 115 1.81 -15.38 -5.18
C SER A 115 1.70 -16.72 -5.91
N MET A 116 2.16 -17.80 -5.28
CA MET A 116 2.04 -19.15 -5.82
C MET A 116 0.58 -19.65 -5.80
N CYS A 117 -0.17 -19.25 -4.76
CA CYS A 117 -1.56 -19.65 -4.54
C CYS A 117 -2.50 -18.43 -4.41
N PRO A 118 -2.70 -17.63 -5.48
CA PRO A 118 -3.49 -16.39 -5.41
C PRO A 118 -4.97 -16.62 -5.08
N GLU A 119 -5.54 -17.79 -5.37
CA GLU A 119 -6.93 -18.11 -5.04
C GLU A 119 -7.12 -18.36 -3.52
N ASN A 120 -6.03 -18.49 -2.76
CA ASN A 120 -6.06 -18.68 -1.30
C ASN A 120 -5.88 -17.35 -0.53
N ILE A 121 -5.79 -16.21 -1.23
CA ILE A 121 -5.63 -14.90 -0.61
C ILE A 121 -7.00 -14.26 -0.41
N PHE A 122 -7.25 -13.75 0.80
CA PHE A 122 -8.46 -13.03 1.14
C PHE A 122 -8.14 -11.58 1.51
N PHE A 123 -8.73 -10.64 0.78
CA PHE A 123 -8.52 -9.20 0.99
C PHE A 123 -9.57 -8.59 1.92
N HIS A 124 -9.11 -7.80 2.89
CA HIS A 124 -9.93 -6.96 3.74
C HIS A 124 -9.69 -5.50 3.35
N PHE A 125 -10.66 -4.89 2.68
CA PHE A 125 -10.57 -3.48 2.29
C PHE A 125 -11.18 -2.61 3.37
N LEU A 126 -10.37 -1.73 3.96
CA LEU A 126 -10.85 -0.72 4.92
C LEU A 126 -11.18 0.56 4.15
N VAL A 127 -12.41 1.02 4.25
CA VAL A 127 -12.89 2.20 3.49
C VAL A 127 -13.51 3.22 4.43
N SER A 128 -13.46 4.49 4.05
CA SER A 128 -14.29 5.55 4.66
C SER A 128 -15.48 5.96 3.78
N ASP A 129 -15.60 5.38 2.58
CA ASP A 129 -16.66 5.63 1.59
C ASP A 129 -17.19 4.30 1.05
N THR A 130 -18.49 4.21 0.78
CA THR A 130 -19.20 2.95 0.50
C THR A 130 -19.07 2.47 -0.95
N ASP A 131 -18.69 3.34 -1.88
CA ASP A 131 -18.83 3.06 -3.31
C ASP A 131 -17.62 2.31 -3.94
N MET A 132 -16.74 1.76 -3.11
CA MET A 132 -15.49 1.13 -3.56
C MET A 132 -15.63 -0.34 -3.96
N GLU A 133 -16.67 -1.04 -3.46
CA GLU A 133 -16.84 -2.48 -3.71
C GLU A 133 -17.04 -2.79 -5.20
N THR A 134 -17.91 -2.04 -5.88
CA THR A 134 -18.19 -2.17 -7.31
C THR A 134 -16.95 -1.94 -8.17
N LEU A 135 -16.10 -1.00 -7.78
CA LEU A 135 -14.85 -0.73 -8.48
C LEU A 135 -13.85 -1.89 -8.34
N VAL A 136 -13.68 -2.43 -7.12
CA VAL A 136 -12.82 -3.60 -6.91
C VAL A 136 -13.38 -4.82 -7.64
N ARG A 137 -14.71 -5.07 -7.60
CA ARG A 137 -15.32 -6.19 -8.33
C ARG A 137 -15.17 -6.08 -9.84
N SER A 138 -15.31 -4.89 -10.41
CA SER A 138 -15.14 -4.70 -11.86
C SER A 138 -13.69 -4.91 -12.29
N THR A 139 -12.73 -4.52 -11.45
CA THR A 139 -11.29 -4.66 -11.70
C THR A 139 -10.80 -6.10 -11.48
N PHE A 140 -11.21 -6.75 -10.38
CA PHE A 140 -10.81 -8.11 -10.01
C PHE A 140 -12.02 -9.02 -9.73
N PRO A 141 -12.68 -9.55 -10.77
CA PRO A 141 -13.94 -10.27 -10.58
C PRO A 141 -13.86 -11.52 -9.71
N GLN A 142 -12.72 -12.22 -9.71
CA GLN A 142 -12.51 -13.46 -8.97
C GLN A 142 -11.84 -13.25 -7.59
N LEU A 143 -11.55 -12.02 -7.21
CA LEU A 143 -10.88 -11.72 -5.95
C LEU A 143 -11.73 -12.15 -4.76
N LYS A 144 -11.18 -12.86 -3.78
CA LYS A 144 -11.90 -13.08 -2.51
C LYS A 144 -11.66 -11.86 -1.63
N PHE A 145 -12.71 -11.13 -1.31
CA PHE A 145 -12.57 -9.95 -0.46
C PHE A 145 -13.84 -9.59 0.28
N LYS A 146 -13.68 -8.78 1.33
CA LYS A 146 -14.75 -8.08 2.02
C LYS A 146 -14.36 -6.63 2.30
N VAL A 147 -15.34 -5.73 2.27
CA VAL A 147 -15.18 -4.30 2.56
C VAL A 147 -15.66 -4.01 3.98
N TYR A 148 -14.90 -3.23 4.72
CA TYR A 148 -15.18 -2.82 6.09
C TYR A 148 -15.20 -1.30 6.16
N TYR A 149 -16.34 -0.75 6.58
CA TYR A 149 -16.46 0.68 6.81
C TYR A 149 -15.76 1.07 8.11
N PHE A 150 -14.84 2.02 8.03
CA PHE A 150 -14.19 2.63 9.18
C PHE A 150 -14.81 3.99 9.45
N ASP A 151 -15.50 4.13 10.59
CA ASP A 151 -16.09 5.42 10.99
C ASP A 151 -14.97 6.41 11.36
N PRO A 152 -14.78 7.50 10.58
CA PRO A 152 -13.72 8.47 10.83
C PRO A 152 -13.88 9.20 12.18
N ASN A 153 -15.09 9.22 12.75
CA ASN A 153 -15.35 9.94 14.00
C ASN A 153 -14.67 9.29 15.22
N ILE A 154 -14.35 8.00 15.15
CA ILE A 154 -13.66 7.26 16.22
C ILE A 154 -12.28 7.87 16.51
N VAL A 155 -11.61 8.38 15.47
CA VAL A 155 -10.24 8.93 15.57
C VAL A 155 -10.18 10.44 15.39
N ARG A 156 -11.21 11.08 14.84
CA ARG A 156 -11.18 12.50 14.49
C ARG A 156 -10.79 13.43 15.65
N SER A 157 -11.23 13.12 16.87
CA SER A 157 -10.87 13.90 18.07
C SER A 157 -9.45 13.62 18.59
N ARG A 158 -8.80 12.56 18.12
CA ARG A 158 -7.45 12.14 18.50
C ARG A 158 -6.39 12.60 17.50
N ILE A 159 -6.81 13.09 16.34
CA ILE A 159 -5.93 13.60 15.29
C ILE A 159 -5.71 15.09 15.56
N SER A 160 -4.49 15.44 15.97
CA SER A 160 -4.07 16.83 16.04
C SER A 160 -3.76 17.37 14.64
N THR A 161 -3.93 18.67 14.46
CA THR A 161 -3.57 19.33 13.22
C THR A 161 -2.07 19.14 12.94
N SER A 162 -1.76 18.77 11.70
CA SER A 162 -0.42 18.46 11.24
C SER A 162 0.00 19.46 10.16
N VAL A 163 1.30 19.72 10.07
CA VAL A 163 1.88 20.46 8.93
C VAL A 163 1.60 19.70 7.62
N ARG A 164 1.44 18.37 7.68
CA ARG A 164 1.09 17.52 6.53
C ARG A 164 -0.37 17.09 6.66
N GLN A 165 -1.25 17.71 5.88
CA GLN A 165 -2.69 17.40 5.84
C GLN A 165 -2.96 15.91 5.52
N ALA A 166 -2.08 15.25 4.77
CA ALA A 166 -2.17 13.81 4.52
C ALA A 166 -2.15 12.97 5.81
N LEU A 167 -1.50 13.43 6.89
CA LEU A 167 -1.47 12.74 8.19
C LEU A 167 -2.75 12.95 9.01
N GLU A 168 -3.62 13.87 8.58
CA GLU A 168 -4.90 14.14 9.22
C GLU A 168 -6.01 13.22 8.72
N GLN A 169 -5.76 12.41 7.67
CA GLN A 169 -6.76 11.49 7.12
C GLN A 169 -7.09 10.38 8.12
N PRO A 170 -8.35 10.25 8.58
CA PRO A 170 -8.76 9.23 9.55
C PRO A 170 -8.43 7.81 9.12
N LEU A 171 -8.52 7.50 7.82
CA LEU A 171 -8.32 6.17 7.29
C LEU A 171 -6.90 5.63 7.54
N ASN A 172 -5.89 6.51 7.68
CA ASN A 172 -4.52 6.13 8.03
C ASN A 172 -4.41 5.42 9.40
N TYR A 173 -5.39 5.65 10.28
CA TYR A 173 -5.43 5.07 11.62
C TYR A 173 -6.25 3.78 11.69
N ALA A 174 -6.96 3.40 10.61
CA ALA A 174 -7.83 2.24 10.58
C ALA A 174 -7.09 0.93 10.89
N ARG A 175 -5.79 0.84 10.55
CA ARG A 175 -4.93 -0.31 10.88
C ARG A 175 -4.88 -0.65 12.37
N ASN A 176 -5.04 0.35 13.24
CA ASN A 176 -5.01 0.16 14.69
C ASN A 176 -6.31 -0.49 15.21
N TYR A 177 -7.37 -0.50 14.40
CA TYR A 177 -8.69 -1.02 14.75
C TYR A 177 -9.02 -2.33 14.02
N LEU A 178 -8.05 -2.95 13.34
CA LEU A 178 -8.23 -4.26 12.70
C LEU A 178 -8.87 -5.32 13.62
N PRO A 179 -8.49 -5.45 14.91
CA PRO A 179 -9.13 -6.42 15.80
C PRO A 179 -10.63 -6.20 16.01
N ASP A 180 -11.09 -4.95 15.93
CA ASP A 180 -12.50 -4.58 16.11
C ASP A 180 -13.29 -4.61 14.80
N LEU A 181 -12.60 -4.44 13.67
CA LEU A 181 -13.21 -4.37 12.33
C LEU A 181 -13.40 -5.75 11.70
N LEU A 182 -12.44 -6.66 11.88
CA LEU A 182 -12.45 -7.97 11.24
C LEU A 182 -13.34 -8.97 11.98
N GLU A 183 -13.74 -10.05 11.29
CA GLU A 183 -14.50 -11.12 11.92
C GLU A 183 -13.70 -11.76 13.07
N PRO A 184 -14.35 -12.13 14.18
CA PRO A 184 -13.67 -12.77 15.32
C PRO A 184 -12.91 -14.07 14.98
N CYS A 185 -13.22 -14.69 13.84
CA CYS A 185 -12.52 -15.89 13.36
C CYS A 185 -11.18 -15.57 12.70
N VAL A 186 -10.93 -14.34 12.26
CA VAL A 186 -9.69 -13.92 11.60
C VAL A 186 -8.63 -13.66 12.67
N ARG A 187 -7.78 -14.67 12.93
CA ARG A 187 -6.78 -14.62 14.01
C ARG A 187 -5.46 -13.98 13.61
N ARG A 188 -5.24 -13.76 12.31
CA ARG A 188 -4.00 -13.21 11.76
C ARG A 188 -4.33 -12.43 10.50
N VAL A 189 -3.61 -11.34 10.26
CA VAL A 189 -3.74 -10.51 9.07
C VAL A 189 -2.40 -9.84 8.75
N ILE A 190 -2.08 -9.70 7.47
CA ILE A 190 -0.98 -8.87 6.99
C ILE A 190 -1.58 -7.53 6.58
N TYR A 191 -1.20 -6.45 7.26
CA TYR A 191 -1.57 -5.11 6.82
C TYR A 191 -0.51 -4.56 5.85
N LEU A 192 -0.96 -4.00 4.73
CA LEU A 192 -0.13 -3.38 3.71
C LEU A 192 -0.68 -1.98 3.38
N ASP A 193 0.22 -1.01 3.19
CA ASP A 193 -0.14 0.33 2.71
C ASP A 193 -0.45 0.32 1.20
N SER A 194 -1.07 1.39 0.70
CA SER A 194 -1.47 1.49 -0.70
C SER A 194 -0.33 1.82 -1.68
N ASP A 195 0.85 2.18 -1.19
CA ASP A 195 1.96 2.74 -1.98
C ASP A 195 3.12 1.77 -2.20
N LEU A 196 2.83 0.47 -2.26
CA LEU A 196 3.83 -0.57 -2.38
C LEU A 196 3.54 -1.60 -3.48
N VAL A 197 4.60 -2.28 -3.91
CA VAL A 197 4.57 -3.35 -4.91
C VAL A 197 5.19 -4.59 -4.28
N VAL A 198 4.42 -5.68 -4.23
CA VAL A 198 4.88 -6.96 -3.72
C VAL A 198 5.50 -7.74 -4.89
N VAL A 199 6.74 -8.20 -4.71
CA VAL A 199 7.55 -8.83 -5.77
C VAL A 199 7.90 -10.30 -5.47
N ASP A 200 7.37 -10.85 -4.38
CA ASP A 200 7.59 -12.23 -3.94
C ASP A 200 6.32 -12.78 -3.28
N ASP A 201 6.26 -14.09 -3.05
CA ASP A 201 5.08 -14.76 -2.49
C ASP A 201 4.76 -14.27 -1.08
N ILE A 202 3.58 -13.69 -0.91
CA ILE A 202 3.07 -13.15 0.36
C ILE A 202 2.91 -14.25 1.42
N ALA A 203 2.76 -15.52 1.02
CA ALA A 203 2.70 -16.66 1.93
C ALA A 203 3.96 -16.81 2.80
N LYS A 204 5.12 -16.34 2.30
CA LYS A 204 6.37 -16.30 3.09
C LYS A 204 6.24 -15.37 4.29
N LEU A 205 5.64 -14.18 4.09
CA LEU A 205 5.35 -13.25 5.19
C LEU A 205 4.29 -13.83 6.14
N TRP A 206 3.26 -14.47 5.59
CA TRP A 206 2.18 -15.09 6.37
C TRP A 206 2.69 -16.17 7.34
N THR A 207 3.62 -17.01 6.89
CA THR A 207 4.17 -18.14 7.66
C THR A 207 5.29 -17.75 8.61
N THR A 208 5.75 -16.50 8.58
CA THR A 208 6.81 -16.01 9.46
C THR A 208 6.40 -16.11 10.93
N SER A 209 7.24 -16.69 11.80
CA SER A 209 6.93 -16.82 13.23
C SER A 209 7.03 -15.48 13.95
N LEU A 210 5.99 -15.12 14.70
CA LEU A 210 6.00 -13.95 15.61
C LEU A 210 6.42 -14.33 17.04
N GLY A 211 6.68 -15.62 17.31
CA GLY A 211 6.90 -16.12 18.66
C GLY A 211 5.72 -15.80 19.57
N SER A 212 5.99 -15.16 20.71
CA SER A 212 4.96 -14.71 21.67
C SER A 212 4.44 -13.29 21.41
N ARG A 213 4.80 -12.65 20.29
CA ARG A 213 4.44 -11.26 19.99
C ARG A 213 3.17 -11.19 19.15
N THR A 214 2.35 -10.17 19.41
CA THR A 214 1.10 -9.92 18.66
C THR A 214 1.35 -9.29 17.29
N ILE A 215 2.38 -8.46 17.17
CA ILE A 215 2.68 -7.67 15.96
C ILE A 215 4.13 -7.91 15.54
N GLY A 216 4.34 -8.10 14.24
CA GLY A 216 5.63 -8.02 13.59
C GLY A 216 5.67 -6.81 12.66
N ALA A 217 6.82 -6.15 12.58
CA ALA A 217 7.06 -5.02 11.69
C ALA A 217 8.45 -5.19 11.04
N PRO A 218 8.65 -4.70 9.81
CA PRO A 218 9.97 -4.70 9.20
C PRO A 218 10.93 -3.81 9.99
N GLU A 219 12.19 -4.21 10.06
CA GLU A 219 13.26 -3.34 10.55
C GLU A 219 13.56 -2.27 9.50
N TYR A 220 13.73 -1.03 9.94
CA TYR A 220 14.20 0.03 9.06
C TYR A 220 15.68 -0.18 8.73
N CYS A 221 15.97 -0.54 7.49
CA CYS A 221 17.34 -0.59 6.99
C CYS A 221 17.99 0.80 7.14
N HIS A 222 19.14 0.84 7.81
CA HIS A 222 19.98 2.04 7.97
C HIS A 222 19.36 3.20 8.77
N ALA A 223 18.28 2.99 9.52
CA ALA A 223 17.75 4.02 10.42
C ALA A 223 18.46 4.01 11.78
N LYS A 224 19.07 5.14 12.18
CA LYS A 224 19.49 5.37 13.57
C LYS A 224 18.29 5.86 14.39
N LEU A 225 17.49 4.92 14.88
CA LEU A 225 16.27 5.21 15.66
C LEU A 225 16.54 5.95 16.99
N LEU A 226 17.78 5.97 17.48
CA LEU A 226 18.18 6.67 18.70
C LEU A 226 17.98 8.19 18.63
N GLU A 227 17.96 8.80 17.45
CA GLU A 227 17.70 10.25 17.31
C GLU A 227 16.21 10.60 17.19
N ILE A 228 15.33 9.62 16.97
CA ILE A 228 13.90 9.86 16.70
C ILE A 228 13.07 9.84 18.01
N PHE A 229 13.54 9.17 19.06
CA PHE A 229 12.81 9.01 20.32
C PHE A 229 13.35 9.86 21.49
N HIS A 230 13.89 11.05 21.23
CA HIS A 230 14.27 12.00 22.29
C HIS A 230 13.08 12.75 22.94
N GLY A 231 11.90 12.13 23.06
CA GLY A 231 10.75 12.83 23.67
C GLY A 231 9.46 12.06 23.92
N GLY A 232 9.44 10.72 23.82
CA GLY A 232 8.22 9.95 24.06
C GLY A 232 8.48 8.76 24.96
N VAL A 233 8.30 8.94 26.26
CA VAL A 233 8.13 7.83 27.20
C VAL A 233 6.76 7.22 26.91
N LEU A 234 6.73 5.93 26.57
CA LEU A 234 5.53 5.11 26.67
C LEU A 234 5.71 4.24 27.92
N GLU A 235 4.97 4.58 28.99
CA GLU A 235 4.56 3.62 30.02
C GLU A 235 3.41 2.75 29.50
#